data_AF-A0A1A6FRQ5-F1
#
_entry.id   AF-A0A1A6FRQ5-F1
#
_cell.length_a   1.000
_cell.length_b   1.000
_cell.length_c   1.000
_cell.angle_alpha   90.00
_cell.angle_beta   90.00
_cell.angle_gamma   90.00
#
_symmetry.space_group_name_H-M   'P 1'
#
loop_
_entity.id
_entity.type
_entity.pdbx_description
1 polymer ?
#
loop_
_entity_poly.entity_id
_entity_poly.type
_entity_poly.pdbx_seq_one_letter_code
_entity_poly.pdbx_strand_id
1 'polypeptide(L)'
;MLERLEGAMASGQRVTGADAIFYTHEAAEATMMGRGLSYDAAHAASLEKYGVSPFSVYHPDVIRSMPEHFNSNWYKFWGIK
;
A
#
# COMPACT_ATOMS: atom_id res chain seq x y z
N MET A 1 -4.50 -7.82 -6.08
CA MET A 1 -3.45 -6.78 -6.20
C MET A 1 -2.56 -7.10 -7.39
N LEU A 2 -1.73 -8.15 -7.34
CA LEU A 2 -0.77 -8.48 -8.41
C LEU A 2 -1.41 -8.60 -9.80
N GLU A 3 -2.53 -9.33 -9.93
CA GLU A 3 -3.26 -9.45 -11.20
C GLU A 3 -3.69 -8.09 -11.79
N ARG A 4 -4.03 -7.11 -10.94
CA ARG A 4 -4.38 -5.75 -11.40
C ARG A 4 -3.16 -5.00 -11.93
N LEU A 5 -1.99 -5.19 -11.30
CA LEU A 5 -0.73 -4.64 -11.78
C LEU A 5 -0.34 -5.25 -13.13
N GLU A 6 -0.40 -6.58 -13.23
CA GLU A 6 -0.11 -7.31 -14.47
C GLU A 6 -1.06 -6.89 -15.60
N GLY A 7 -2.35 -6.78 -15.31
CA GLY A 7 -3.35 -6.28 -16.28
C GLY A 7 -3.09 -4.85 -16.73
N ALA A 8 -2.75 -3.95 -15.80
CA ALA A 8 -2.39 -2.56 -16.12
C ALA A 8 -1.13 -2.50 -17.01
N MET A 9 -0.09 -3.27 -16.69
CA MET A 9 1.12 -3.36 -17.49
C MET A 9 0.87 -3.92 -18.88
N ALA A 10 0.10 -5.01 -18.99
CA ALA A 10 -0.23 -5.63 -20.27
C ALA A 10 -1.06 -4.72 -21.19
N SER A 11 -1.91 -3.88 -20.61
CA SER A 11 -2.75 -2.92 -21.33
C SER A 11 -2.08 -1.55 -21.56
N GLY A 12 -0.85 -1.35 -21.07
CA GLY A 12 -0.16 -0.05 -21.12
C GLY A 12 -0.82 1.03 -20.26
N GLN A 13 -1.70 0.65 -19.34
CA GLN A 13 -2.36 1.56 -18.42
C GLN A 13 -1.45 1.87 -17.21
N ARG A 14 -1.50 3.11 -16.74
CA ARG A 14 -0.84 3.48 -15.49
C ARG A 14 -1.65 2.96 -14.31
N VAL A 15 -0.96 2.32 -13.36
CA VAL A 15 -1.53 2.06 -12.05
C VAL A 15 -1.70 3.39 -11.31
N THR A 16 -2.85 3.59 -10.67
CA THR A 16 -3.18 4.83 -9.95
C THR A 16 -3.87 4.50 -8.62
N GLY A 17 -4.10 5.54 -7.80
CA GLY A 17 -4.82 5.39 -6.53
C GLY A 17 -4.14 4.45 -5.54
N ALA A 18 -4.94 3.65 -4.84
CA ALA A 18 -4.49 2.75 -3.78
C ALA A 18 -3.44 1.73 -4.25
N ASP A 19 -3.60 1.18 -5.45
CA ASP A 19 -2.64 0.22 -6.00
C ASP A 19 -1.27 0.88 -6.23
N ALA A 20 -1.24 2.11 -6.75
CA ALA A 20 0.01 2.85 -6.96
C ALA A 20 0.69 3.21 -5.62
N ILE A 21 -0.10 3.64 -4.64
CA ILE A 21 0.38 3.94 -3.29
C ILE A 21 1.03 2.69 -2.69
N PHE A 22 0.33 1.56 -2.72
CA PHE A 22 0.85 0.30 -2.18
C PHE A 22 2.17 -0.10 -2.86
N TYR A 23 2.21 -0.24 -4.18
CA TYR A 23 3.43 -0.73 -4.85
C TYR A 23 4.63 0.20 -4.66
N THR A 24 4.40 1.51 -4.67
CA THR A 24 5.49 2.46 -4.46
C THR A 24 5.96 2.50 -3.00
N HIS A 25 5.04 2.36 -2.04
CA HIS A 25 5.37 2.19 -0.62
C HIS A 25 6.22 0.94 -0.39
N GLU A 26 5.72 -0.23 -0.79
CA GLU A 26 6.41 -1.53 -0.60
C GLU A 26 7.80 -1.54 -1.27
N ALA A 27 7.91 -0.99 -2.48
CA ALA A 27 9.19 -0.93 -3.18
C ALA A 27 10.21 -0.01 -2.47
N ALA A 28 9.76 1.13 -1.93
CA ALA A 28 10.63 2.01 -1.17
C ALA A 28 11.06 1.39 0.16
N GLU A 29 10.12 0.76 0.87
CA GLU A 29 10.37 0.08 2.14
C GLU A 29 11.39 -1.04 1.96
N ALA A 30 11.16 -1.95 1.00
CA ALA A 30 12.08 -3.03 0.67
C ALA A 30 13.47 -2.52 0.26
N THR A 31 13.53 -1.41 -0.49
CA THR A 31 14.81 -0.79 -0.87
C THR A 31 15.57 -0.28 0.35
N MET A 32 14.88 0.35 1.30
CA MET A 32 15.48 0.88 2.53
C MET A 32 15.93 -0.24 3.47
N MET A 33 15.13 -1.29 3.60
CA MET A 33 15.50 -2.49 4.36
C MET A 33 16.73 -3.17 3.76
N GLY A 34 16.80 -3.29 2.42
CA GLY A 34 17.98 -3.79 1.71
C GLY A 34 19.24 -2.94 1.91
N ARG A 35 19.10 -1.70 2.40
CA ARG A 35 20.20 -0.79 2.77
C ARG A 35 20.49 -0.79 4.28
N GLY A 36 19.84 -1.65 5.05
CA GLY A 36 20.11 -1.86 6.47
C GLY A 36 19.17 -1.14 7.43
N LEU A 37 18.08 -0.52 6.96
CA LEU A 37 17.05 -0.01 7.87
C LEU A 37 16.22 -1.16 8.45
N SER A 38 15.75 -0.99 9.69
CA SER A 38 14.71 -1.87 10.24
C SER A 38 13.40 -1.68 9.49
N TYR A 39 12.52 -2.68 9.58
CA TYR A 39 11.17 -2.59 9.03
C TYR A 39 10.44 -1.32 9.49
N ASP A 40 10.39 -1.06 10.81
CA ASP A 40 9.67 0.11 11.34
C ASP A 40 10.22 1.45 10.80
N ALA A 41 11.55 1.56 10.69
CA ALA A 41 12.20 2.76 10.16
C ALA A 41 11.94 2.92 8.65
N ALA A 42 12.03 1.84 7.88
CA ALA A 42 11.76 1.83 6.46
C ALA A 42 10.29 2.13 6.15
N HIS A 43 9.37 1.60 6.96
CA HIS A 43 7.93 1.81 6.85
C HIS A 43 7.59 3.28 7.08
N ALA A 44 8.04 3.85 8.19
CA ALA A 44 7.83 5.26 8.51
C ALA A 44 8.41 6.19 7.45
N ALA A 45 9.65 5.92 7.00
CA ALA A 45 10.30 6.71 5.97
C ALA A 45 9.61 6.61 4.59
N SER A 46 9.00 5.47 4.27
CA SER A 46 8.26 5.28 3.01
C SER A 46 6.94 6.05 3.01
N LEU A 47 6.22 6.05 4.13
CA LEU A 47 5.02 6.88 4.31
C LEU A 47 5.36 8.37 4.16
N GLU A 48 6.45 8.83 4.79
CA GLU A 48 6.91 10.21 4.71
C GLU A 48 7.33 10.59 3.28
N LYS A 49 8.11 9.74 2.61
CA LYS A 49 8.61 9.96 1.26
C LYS A 49 7.48 10.24 0.26
N TYR A 50 6.36 9.55 0.38
CA TYR A 50 5.22 9.72 -0.52
C TYR A 50 4.12 10.62 0.05
N GLY A 51 4.24 11.09 1.29
CA GLY A 51 3.24 11.93 1.94
C GLY A 51 1.87 11.24 2.08
N VAL A 52 1.87 9.92 2.28
CA VAL A 52 0.65 9.10 2.30
C VAL A 52 0.26 8.71 3.72
N SER A 53 -1.04 8.47 3.93
CA SER A 53 -1.55 8.00 5.21
C SER A 53 -1.22 6.51 5.42
N PRO A 54 -0.91 6.06 6.65
CA PRO A 54 -0.84 4.63 6.97
C PRO A 54 -2.12 3.85 6.61
N PHE A 55 -3.28 4.52 6.57
CA PHE A 55 -4.54 3.89 6.19
C PHE A 55 -4.68 3.66 4.68
N SER A 56 -3.89 4.38 3.88
CA SER A 56 -3.99 4.39 2.41
C SER A 56 -3.15 3.32 1.72
N VAL A 57 -2.20 2.69 2.43
CA VAL A 57 -1.32 1.67 1.84
C VAL A 57 -2.03 0.33 1.61
N TYR A 58 -3.21 0.09 2.21
CA TYR A 58 -4.00 -1.11 1.98
C TYR A 58 -5.26 -0.82 1.16
N HIS A 59 -5.43 -1.52 0.05
CA HIS A 59 -6.63 -1.43 -0.79
C HIS A 59 -7.86 -1.99 -0.06
N PRO A 60 -9.08 -1.44 -0.26
CA PRO A 60 -10.32 -1.94 0.34
C PRO A 60 -10.55 -3.45 0.22
N ASP A 61 -10.23 -4.05 -0.93
CA ASP A 61 -10.33 -5.51 -1.12
C ASP A 61 -9.47 -6.30 -0.14
N VAL A 62 -8.26 -5.82 0.18
CA VAL A 62 -7.38 -6.48 1.16
C VAL A 62 -8.03 -6.40 2.54
N ILE A 63 -8.50 -5.20 2.91
CA ILE A 63 -9.20 -4.95 4.18
C ILE A 63 -10.41 -5.89 4.35
N ARG A 64 -11.19 -6.08 3.28
CA ARG A 64 -12.35 -7.00 3.28
C ARG A 64 -11.95 -8.48 3.35
N SER A 65 -10.82 -8.85 2.74
CA SER A 65 -10.37 -10.25 2.69
C SER A 65 -9.70 -10.73 3.98
N MET A 66 -9.22 -9.81 4.82
CA MET A 66 -8.44 -10.09 6.03
C MET A 66 -8.91 -9.23 7.21
N PRO A 67 -10.22 -9.24 7.54
CA PRO A 67 -10.81 -8.28 8.49
C PRO A 67 -10.19 -8.33 9.89
N GLU A 68 -9.64 -9.46 10.31
CA GLU A 68 -8.94 -9.65 11.59
C GLU A 68 -7.68 -8.79 11.75
N HIS A 69 -7.10 -8.32 10.66
CA HIS A 69 -5.90 -7.49 10.64
C HIS A 69 -6.20 -5.98 10.61
N PHE A 70 -7.47 -5.58 10.44
CA PHE A 70 -7.85 -4.18 10.27
C PHE A 70 -8.92 -3.75 11.25
N ASN A 71 -8.68 -2.63 11.95
CA ASN A 71 -9.67 -2.04 12.84
C ASN A 71 -10.60 -1.05 12.11
N SER A 72 -11.60 -0.55 12.83
CA SER A 72 -12.62 0.36 12.30
C SER A 72 -12.10 1.65 11.65
N ASN A 73 -10.87 2.07 11.95
CA ASN A 73 -10.28 3.27 11.33
C ASN A 73 -9.99 3.05 9.84
N TRP A 74 -9.53 1.86 9.43
CA TRP A 74 -9.34 1.54 8.01
C TRP A 74 -10.66 1.52 7.25
N TYR A 75 -11.70 0.93 7.85
CA TYR A 75 -13.05 0.92 7.26
C TYR A 75 -13.59 2.34 7.09
N LYS A 76 -13.42 3.19 8.11
CA LYS A 76 -13.83 4.60 8.07
C LYS A 76 -13.06 5.39 7.02
N PHE A 77 -11.74 5.20 6.91
CA PHE A 77 -10.90 5.87 5.92
C PHE A 77 -11.37 5.59 4.49
N TRP A 78 -11.71 4.33 4.20
CA TRP A 78 -12.14 3.89 2.88
C TRP A 78 -13.65 3.96 2.62
N GLY A 79 -14.46 4.36 3.61
CA GLY A 79 -15.91 4.35 3.50
C GLY A 79 -16.50 2.94 3.29
N ILE A 80 -15.83 1.90 3.79
CA ILE A 80 -16.30 0.52 3.72
C ILE A 80 -17.41 0.35 4.76
N LYS A 81 -18.58 -0.11 4.32
CA LYS A 81 -19.73 -0.43 5.17
C LYS A 81 -19.67 -1.86 5.67
#